data_AF-A0A1D8KCY9-F1
#
_entry.id   AF-A0A1D8KCY9-F1
#
_cell.length_a   1.000
_cell.length_b   1.000
_cell.length_c   1.000
_cell.angle_alpha   90.00
_cell.angle_beta   90.00
_cell.angle_gamma   90.00
#
_symmetry.space_group_name_H-M   'P 1'
#
loop_
_entity.id
_entity.type
_entity.pdbx_description
1 polymer ?
#
loop_
_entity_poly.entity_id
_entity_poly.type
_entity_poly.pdbx_seq_one_letter_code
_entity_poly.pdbx_strand_id
1 'polypeptide(L)'
;MEHRVESLDGLVLDWAVAQAGGVDVVLGEGCLLQVYAAQREKKVYAPSSCWGLGGQIIEDQAIAIRRHPSTGSWYAMMSEDLGSFEHAAWVKMTASGGERYGTLSYQVHKRQQRFDGPTPLVAAMRCFVASKFGSELHIPSAVLLHALLKVTPAPCPSHGCAS
;
A
#
# COMPACT_ATOMS: atom_id res chain seq x y z
N MET A 1 -2.26 15.98 -10.80
CA MET A 1 -3.65 15.65 -10.41
C MET A 1 -3.58 14.77 -9.17
N GLU A 2 -4.52 14.90 -8.24
CA GLU A 2 -4.59 14.01 -7.07
C GLU A 2 -5.24 12.68 -7.46
N HIS A 3 -4.69 11.59 -6.94
CA HIS A 3 -5.14 10.23 -7.21
C HIS A 3 -5.52 9.52 -5.92
N ARG A 4 -6.62 8.77 -5.94
CA ARG A 4 -7.08 8.00 -4.78
C ARG A 4 -6.21 6.78 -4.56
N VAL A 5 -5.71 6.63 -3.33
CA VAL A 5 -4.88 5.49 -2.91
C VAL A 5 -5.61 4.16 -3.13
N GLU A 6 -6.93 4.12 -2.90
CA GLU A 6 -7.76 2.92 -3.13
C GLU A 6 -7.70 2.37 -4.56
N SER A 7 -7.39 3.22 -5.54
CA SER A 7 -7.38 2.86 -6.97
C SER A 7 -5.99 2.48 -7.49
N LEU A 8 -4.93 2.71 -6.71
CA LEU A 8 -3.55 2.47 -7.15
C LEU A 8 -3.27 0.99 -7.27
N ASP A 9 -2.53 0.61 -8.31
CA ASP A 9 -2.10 -0.76 -8.54
C ASP A 9 -0.77 -0.79 -9.32
N GLY A 10 -0.10 -1.95 -9.30
CA GLY A 10 1.15 -2.22 -10.01
C GLY A 10 2.21 -1.15 -9.80
N LEU A 11 2.87 -0.74 -10.90
CA LEU A 11 3.97 0.24 -10.89
C LEU A 11 3.61 1.54 -10.16
N VAL A 12 2.38 2.02 -10.31
CA VAL A 12 1.95 3.27 -9.68
C VAL A 12 1.86 3.11 -8.16
N LEU A 13 1.33 1.97 -7.68
CA LEU A 13 1.28 1.65 -6.25
C LEU A 13 2.69 1.45 -5.69
N ASP A 14 3.54 0.71 -6.40
CA ASP A 14 4.93 0.47 -6.00
C ASP A 14 5.74 1.78 -5.89
N TRP A 15 5.51 2.72 -6.81
CA TRP A 15 6.12 4.05 -6.73
C TRP A 15 5.64 4.80 -5.49
N ALA A 16 4.34 4.79 -5.21
CA ALA A 16 3.78 5.44 -4.04
C ALA A 16 4.32 4.83 -2.73
N VAL A 17 4.51 3.50 -2.70
CA VAL A 17 5.15 2.80 -1.57
C VAL A 17 6.59 3.24 -1.39
N ALA A 18 7.35 3.40 -2.48
CA ALA A 18 8.72 3.93 -2.41
C ALA A 18 8.75 5.33 -1.78
N GLN A 19 7.83 6.22 -2.17
CA GLN A 19 7.72 7.55 -1.58
C GLN A 19 7.35 7.49 -0.09
N ALA A 20 6.41 6.61 0.28
CA ALA A 20 5.98 6.43 1.68
C ALA A 20 7.12 5.90 2.57
N GLY A 21 7.97 5.02 2.03
CA GLY A 21 9.10 4.42 2.72
C GLY A 21 10.40 5.22 2.65
N GLY A 22 10.44 6.34 1.92
CA GLY A 22 11.69 7.09 1.68
C GLY A 22 12.73 6.28 0.89
N VAL A 23 12.27 5.42 -0.02
CA VAL A 23 13.12 4.56 -0.84
C VAL A 23 13.44 5.25 -2.16
N ASP A 24 14.72 5.42 -2.45
CA ASP A 24 15.18 5.96 -3.73
C ASP A 24 14.93 4.97 -4.86
N VAL A 25 14.04 5.36 -5.79
CA VAL A 25 13.68 4.56 -6.97
C VAL A 25 13.84 5.37 -8.25
N VAL A 26 14.21 4.68 -9.32
CA VAL A 26 14.21 5.22 -10.69
C VAL A 26 13.30 4.38 -11.58
N LEU A 27 12.75 5.01 -12.61
CA LEU A 27 11.96 4.31 -13.63
C LEU A 27 12.92 3.56 -14.56
N GLY A 28 12.71 2.25 -14.67
CA GLY A 28 13.32 1.40 -15.68
C GLY A 28 12.35 1.10 -16.82
N GLU A 29 12.76 0.21 -17.72
CA GLU A 29 11.88 -0.29 -18.78
C GLU A 29 10.78 -1.18 -18.17
N GLY A 30 9.58 -0.63 -18.00
CA GLY A 30 8.41 -1.37 -17.48
C GLY A 30 8.42 -1.68 -15.99
N CYS A 31 9.39 -1.18 -15.23
CA CYS A 31 9.53 -1.49 -13.80
C CYS A 31 10.09 -0.30 -13.00
N LEU A 32 10.01 -0.39 -11.69
CA LEU A 32 10.74 0.48 -10.77
C LEU A 32 12.01 -0.22 -10.30
N LEU A 33 13.08 0.55 -10.17
CA LEU A 33 14.37 0.07 -9.71
C LEU A 33 14.78 0.84 -8.45
N GLN A 34 14.92 0.14 -7.33
CA GLN A 34 15.52 0.69 -6.12
C GLN A 34 17.02 0.87 -6.31
N VAL A 35 17.52 2.04 -5.92
CA VAL A 35 18.92 2.42 -6.07
C VAL A 35 19.67 2.22 -4.76
N TYR A 36 20.65 1.32 -4.75
CA TYR A 36 21.54 1.11 -3.62
C TYR A 36 22.83 1.89 -3.85
N ALA A 37 22.84 3.17 -3.43
CA ALA A 37 23.96 4.08 -3.70
C ALA A 37 25.32 3.54 -3.25
N ALA A 38 25.36 2.88 -2.07
CA ALA A 38 26.58 2.28 -1.53
C ALA A 38 27.13 1.13 -2.40
N GLN A 39 26.27 0.42 -3.14
CA GLN A 39 26.63 -0.80 -3.87
C GLN A 39 26.64 -0.59 -5.39
N ARG A 40 26.27 0.61 -5.87
CA ARG A 40 26.04 0.93 -7.30
C ARG A 40 25.13 -0.09 -8.00
N GLU A 41 24.25 -0.73 -7.23
CA GLU A 41 23.34 -1.77 -7.69
C GLU A 41 21.93 -1.22 -7.83
N LYS A 42 21.17 -1.75 -8.79
CA LYS A 42 19.76 -1.46 -8.98
C LYS A 42 18.99 -2.77 -8.96
N LYS A 43 17.95 -2.86 -8.13
CA LYS A 43 17.08 -4.04 -8.04
C LYS A 43 15.64 -3.67 -8.32
N VAL A 44 14.89 -4.58 -8.92
CA VAL A 44 13.46 -4.41 -9.16
C VAL A 44 12.75 -4.17 -7.83
N TYR A 45 11.96 -3.10 -7.77
CA TYR A 45 11.19 -2.70 -6.62
C TYR A 45 9.71 -2.86 -6.92
N ALA A 46 9.11 -3.95 -6.43
CA ALA A 46 7.73 -4.32 -6.72
C ALA A 46 6.99 -4.85 -5.47
N PRO A 47 6.90 -4.09 -4.37
CA PRO A 47 6.33 -4.56 -3.11
C PRO A 47 4.85 -4.99 -3.19
N SER A 48 4.08 -4.50 -4.16
CA SER A 48 2.70 -4.93 -4.39
C SER A 48 2.56 -6.34 -5.00
N SER A 49 3.64 -6.88 -5.58
CA SER A 49 3.63 -8.19 -6.26
C SER A 49 4.75 -9.15 -5.81
N CYS A 50 5.78 -8.66 -5.12
CA CYS A 50 6.89 -9.44 -4.58
C CYS A 50 6.81 -9.54 -3.06
N TRP A 51 6.55 -10.74 -2.54
CA TRP A 51 6.41 -10.99 -1.10
C TRP A 51 7.70 -10.69 -0.32
N GLY A 52 8.87 -10.90 -0.90
CA GLY A 52 10.15 -10.59 -0.23
C GLY A 52 10.30 -9.10 0.12
N LEU A 53 9.71 -8.21 -0.68
CA LEU A 53 9.70 -6.77 -0.42
C LEU A 53 8.46 -6.35 0.39
N GLY A 54 7.28 -6.80 -0.04
CA GLY A 54 6.03 -6.40 0.60
C GLY A 54 5.86 -6.99 2.01
N GLY A 55 6.36 -8.21 2.24
CA GLY A 55 6.34 -8.86 3.55
C GLY A 55 7.14 -8.11 4.60
N GLN A 56 8.33 -7.64 4.24
CA GLN A 56 9.14 -6.82 5.13
C GLN A 56 8.42 -5.53 5.53
N ILE A 57 7.77 -4.85 4.56
CA ILE A 57 6.97 -3.66 4.84
C ILE A 57 5.79 -3.98 5.78
N ILE A 58 5.12 -5.11 5.59
CA ILE A 58 4.02 -5.56 6.45
C ILE A 58 4.50 -5.73 7.90
N GLU A 59 5.65 -6.35 8.10
CA GLU A 59 6.25 -6.54 9.42
C GLU A 59 6.69 -5.20 10.03
N ASP A 60 7.48 -4.41 9.30
CA ASP A 60 8.05 -3.15 9.78
C ASP A 60 6.98 -2.11 10.14
N GLN A 61 5.86 -2.11 9.41
CA GLN A 61 4.77 -1.15 9.58
C GLN A 61 3.62 -1.72 10.41
N ALA A 62 3.75 -2.95 10.96
CA ALA A 62 2.71 -3.63 11.73
C ALA A 62 1.34 -3.60 11.04
N ILE A 63 1.29 -4.08 9.79
CA ILE A 63 0.07 -4.08 8.98
C ILE A 63 -0.70 -5.38 9.21
N ALA A 64 -1.92 -5.26 9.71
CA ALA A 64 -2.83 -6.39 9.81
C ALA A 64 -3.50 -6.63 8.46
N ILE A 65 -3.60 -7.89 8.05
CA ILE A 65 -4.24 -8.31 6.79
C ILE A 65 -5.29 -9.36 7.08
N ARG A 66 -6.45 -9.25 6.43
CA ARG A 66 -7.51 -10.25 6.51
C ARG A 66 -8.16 -10.48 5.15
N ARG A 67 -8.49 -11.75 4.89
CA ARG A 67 -9.29 -12.15 3.73
C ARG A 67 -10.77 -12.16 4.09
N HIS A 68 -11.60 -11.53 3.28
CA HIS A 68 -13.05 -11.61 3.41
C HIS A 68 -13.52 -13.03 3.09
N PRO A 69 -14.27 -13.71 3.97
CA PRO A 69 -14.66 -15.10 3.75
C PRO A 69 -15.59 -15.27 2.55
N SER A 70 -16.55 -14.35 2.34
CA SER A 70 -17.51 -14.46 1.24
C SER A 70 -17.02 -13.92 -0.10
N THR A 71 -16.42 -12.72 -0.15
CA THR A 71 -15.99 -12.11 -1.42
C THR A 71 -14.61 -12.57 -1.86
N GLY A 72 -13.81 -13.14 -0.94
CA GLY A 72 -12.41 -13.48 -1.18
C GLY A 72 -11.46 -12.28 -1.33
N SER A 73 -11.97 -11.05 -1.22
CA SER A 73 -11.19 -9.82 -1.27
C SER A 73 -10.27 -9.72 -0.05
N TRP A 74 -9.14 -9.05 -0.22
CA TRP A 74 -8.24 -8.76 0.88
C TRP A 74 -8.47 -7.35 1.39
N TYR A 75 -8.27 -7.16 2.68
CA TYR A 75 -8.20 -5.84 3.27
C TYR A 75 -7.13 -5.76 4.33
N ALA A 76 -6.54 -4.57 4.45
CA ALA A 76 -5.48 -4.28 5.38
C ALA A 76 -5.78 -3.04 6.21
N MET A 77 -5.19 -2.98 7.39
CA MET A 77 -5.29 -1.89 8.35
C MET A 77 -4.01 -1.81 9.17
N MET A 78 -3.59 -0.62 9.57
CA MET A 78 -2.49 -0.46 10.52
C MET A 78 -2.89 -1.08 11.86
N SER A 79 -1.97 -1.76 12.55
CA SER A 79 -2.30 -2.39 13.84
C SER A 79 -2.81 -1.39 14.88
N GLU A 80 -2.35 -0.13 14.84
CA GLU A 80 -2.82 0.96 15.71
C GLU A 80 -4.29 1.34 15.45
N ASP A 81 -4.80 1.07 14.26
CA ASP A 81 -6.17 1.37 13.84
C ASP A 81 -7.13 0.20 14.06
N LEU A 82 -6.60 -0.99 14.32
CA LEU A 82 -7.37 -2.23 14.33
C LEU A 82 -8.35 -2.32 15.51
N GLY A 83 -8.22 -1.50 16.53
CA GLY A 83 -9.12 -1.50 17.69
C GLY A 83 -8.35 -1.36 18.99
N SER A 84 -8.82 -2.06 20.03
CA SER A 84 -8.09 -2.14 21.30
C SER A 84 -7.18 -3.36 21.32
N PHE A 85 -6.28 -3.44 22.29
CA PHE A 85 -5.41 -4.60 22.52
C PHE A 85 -6.17 -5.92 22.77
N GLU A 86 -7.48 -5.85 23.02
CA GLU A 86 -8.33 -7.01 23.30
C GLU A 86 -9.25 -7.38 22.14
N HIS A 87 -9.58 -6.43 21.25
CA HIS A 87 -10.58 -6.62 20.20
C HIS A 87 -10.17 -5.94 18.88
N ALA A 88 -10.21 -6.72 17.80
CA ALA A 88 -10.00 -6.24 16.43
C ALA A 88 -11.33 -5.90 15.73
N ALA A 89 -11.46 -4.65 15.28
CA ALA A 89 -12.57 -4.11 14.51
C ALA A 89 -12.09 -3.64 13.12
N TRP A 90 -12.52 -4.34 12.08
CA TRP A 90 -12.16 -4.04 10.69
C TRP A 90 -13.09 -2.97 10.06
N VAL A 91 -13.11 -1.78 10.65
CA VAL A 91 -14.00 -0.68 10.21
C VAL A 91 -13.37 0.09 9.05
N LYS A 92 -14.15 0.43 8.01
CA LYS A 92 -13.60 1.16 6.87
C LYS A 92 -13.10 2.56 7.24
N MET A 93 -13.78 3.23 8.16
CA MET A 93 -13.49 4.61 8.54
C MET A 93 -13.44 4.80 10.05
N THR A 94 -12.65 5.76 10.54
CA THR A 94 -12.59 6.15 11.95
C THR A 94 -13.91 6.74 12.44
N ALA A 95 -14.26 6.47 13.70
CA ALA A 95 -15.09 7.38 14.51
C ALA A 95 -14.22 8.25 15.46
N SER A 96 -12.98 7.83 15.72
CA SER A 96 -12.00 8.55 16.55
C SER A 96 -11.63 9.91 15.93
N GLY A 97 -11.63 10.95 16.77
CA GLY A 97 -11.43 12.34 16.36
C GLY A 97 -12.66 13.03 15.75
N GLY A 98 -13.79 12.32 15.58
CA GLY A 98 -15.07 12.89 15.16
C GLY A 98 -15.59 13.94 16.14
N GLU A 99 -16.13 15.06 15.64
CA GLU A 99 -16.85 15.99 16.51
C GLU A 99 -18.19 15.36 16.94
N ARG A 100 -18.62 15.63 18.18
CA ARG A 100 -19.94 15.21 18.64
C ARG A 100 -21.01 16.03 17.91
N TYR A 101 -21.90 15.36 17.20
CA TYR A 101 -23.07 15.97 16.58
C TYR A 101 -24.32 15.62 17.39
N GLY A 102 -24.78 16.57 18.21
CA GLY A 102 -25.89 16.35 19.15
C GLY A 102 -25.56 15.39 20.28
N THR A 103 -26.59 14.93 21.00
CA THR A 103 -26.46 14.18 22.26
C THR A 103 -26.05 12.72 22.06
N LEU A 104 -26.15 12.16 20.84
CA LEU A 104 -26.11 10.71 20.62
C LEU A 104 -25.22 10.21 19.46
N SER A 105 -24.55 11.07 18.68
CA SER A 105 -23.70 10.57 17.57
C SER A 105 -22.38 11.34 17.39
N TYR A 106 -21.33 10.59 17.06
CA TYR A 106 -20.09 11.16 16.53
C TYR A 106 -20.29 11.43 15.04
N GLN A 107 -19.62 12.45 14.50
CA GLN A 107 -19.30 12.47 13.07
C GLN A 107 -18.41 11.26 12.77
N VAL A 108 -19.05 10.17 12.41
CA VAL A 108 -18.39 8.96 11.90
C VAL A 108 -17.74 9.36 10.57
N HIS A 109 -16.56 8.81 10.27
CA HIS A 109 -15.88 8.88 8.97
C HIS A 109 -14.85 9.99 8.70
N LYS A 110 -14.02 10.39 9.68
CA LYS A 110 -12.96 11.40 9.40
C LYS A 110 -11.76 10.87 8.62
N ARG A 111 -11.37 9.61 8.80
CA ARG A 111 -10.22 9.00 8.11
C ARG A 111 -10.54 7.57 7.70
N GLN A 112 -10.13 7.18 6.49
CA GLN A 112 -10.18 5.78 6.07
C GLN A 112 -9.06 4.98 6.74
N GLN A 113 -9.42 3.88 7.40
CA GLN A 113 -8.46 2.99 8.09
C GLN A 113 -8.24 1.67 7.32
N ARG A 114 -9.28 1.18 6.65
CA ARG A 114 -9.25 -0.09 5.93
C ARG A 114 -9.07 0.14 4.44
N PHE A 115 -8.11 -0.54 3.83
CA PHE A 115 -7.88 -0.51 2.39
C PHE A 115 -8.07 -1.89 1.80
N ASP A 116 -8.93 -1.97 0.79
CA ASP A 116 -9.25 -3.21 0.08
C ASP A 116 -8.25 -3.44 -1.09
N GLY A 117 -8.05 -4.70 -1.46
CA GLY A 117 -7.21 -5.08 -2.59
C GLY A 117 -7.53 -6.48 -3.14
N PRO A 118 -7.17 -6.76 -4.42
CA PRO A 118 -7.32 -8.09 -5.00
C PRO A 118 -6.33 -9.11 -4.41
N THR A 119 -5.20 -8.65 -3.87
CA THR A 119 -4.16 -9.48 -3.22
C THR A 119 -3.85 -8.92 -1.82
N PRO A 120 -3.26 -9.73 -0.91
CA PRO A 120 -2.88 -9.24 0.42
C PRO A 120 -1.86 -8.10 0.32
N LEU A 121 -0.89 -8.20 -0.60
CA LEU A 121 0.14 -7.19 -0.82
C LEU A 121 -0.45 -5.88 -1.33
N VAL A 122 -1.36 -5.91 -2.30
CA VAL A 122 -1.99 -4.68 -2.80
C VAL A 122 -2.79 -3.98 -1.70
N ALA A 123 -3.55 -4.73 -0.90
CA ALA A 123 -4.27 -4.16 0.24
C ALA A 123 -3.31 -3.53 1.26
N ALA A 124 -2.24 -4.24 1.62
CA ALA A 124 -1.23 -3.77 2.57
C ALA A 124 -0.48 -2.53 2.09
N MET A 125 -0.04 -2.52 0.83
CA MET A 125 0.67 -1.38 0.23
C MET A 125 -0.22 -0.14 0.16
N ARG A 126 -1.50 -0.27 -0.18
CA ARG A 126 -2.46 0.85 -0.13
C ARG A 126 -2.62 1.38 1.29
N CYS A 127 -2.73 0.49 2.29
CA CYS A 127 -2.79 0.87 3.70
C CYS A 127 -1.53 1.64 4.13
N PHE A 128 -0.35 1.17 3.75
CA PHE A 128 0.90 1.84 4.07
C PHE A 128 1.02 3.23 3.42
N VAL A 129 0.71 3.35 2.13
CA VAL A 129 0.72 4.64 1.43
C VAL A 129 -0.24 5.62 2.10
N ALA A 130 -1.44 5.16 2.45
CA ALA A 130 -2.44 5.99 3.09
C ALA A 130 -2.08 6.41 4.52
N SER A 131 -1.31 5.61 5.27
CA SER A 131 -0.84 6.01 6.60
C SER A 131 0.15 7.18 6.55
N LYS A 132 0.80 7.42 5.41
CA LYS A 132 1.72 8.55 5.20
C LYS A 132 1.09 9.75 4.50
N PHE A 133 0.26 9.50 3.49
CA PHE A 133 -0.27 10.56 2.61
C PHE A 133 -1.78 10.80 2.71
N GLY A 134 -2.52 9.95 3.43
CA GLY A 134 -3.99 10.01 3.47
C GLY A 134 -4.64 9.30 2.27
N SER A 135 -5.89 9.65 1.95
CA SER A 135 -6.67 8.96 0.91
C SER A 135 -6.27 9.34 -0.52
N GLU A 136 -5.54 10.44 -0.70
CA GLU A 136 -5.19 11.01 -1.99
C GLU A 136 -3.73 11.47 -2.00
N LEU A 137 -3.05 11.31 -3.13
CA LEU A 137 -1.68 11.80 -3.31
C LEU A 137 -1.44 12.27 -4.75
N HIS A 138 -0.46 13.15 -4.91
CA HIS A 138 -0.03 13.62 -6.22
C HIS A 138 0.95 12.63 -6.86
N ILE A 139 0.64 12.20 -8.09
CA ILE A 139 1.47 11.26 -8.85
C ILE A 139 2.01 11.97 -10.11
N PRO A 140 3.34 11.98 -10.33
CA PRO A 140 3.91 12.57 -11.54
C PRO A 140 3.42 11.89 -12.82
N SER A 141 3.10 12.66 -13.85
CA SER A 141 2.63 12.14 -15.14
C SER A 141 3.62 11.17 -15.79
N ALA A 142 4.92 11.33 -15.55
CA ALA A 142 5.94 10.39 -16.02
C ALA A 142 5.70 8.96 -15.50
N VAL A 143 5.34 8.81 -14.22
CA VAL A 143 5.06 7.50 -13.60
C VAL A 143 3.80 6.89 -14.20
N LEU A 144 2.75 7.69 -14.38
CA LEU A 144 1.49 7.27 -15.00
C LEU A 144 1.72 6.81 -16.44
N LEU A 145 2.49 7.57 -17.23
CA LEU A 145 2.82 7.22 -18.60
C LEU A 145 3.61 5.90 -18.68
N HIS A 146 4.58 5.70 -17.79
CA HIS A 146 5.35 4.44 -17.73
C HIS A 146 4.45 3.24 -17.42
N ALA A 147 3.48 3.38 -16.52
CA ALA A 147 2.53 2.32 -16.22
C ALA A 147 1.64 1.96 -17.43
N LEU A 148 1.32 2.94 -18.28
CA LEU A 148 0.50 2.72 -19.49
C LEU A 148 1.27 2.07 -20.63
N LEU A 149 2.60 2.23 -20.68
CA LEU A 149 3.41 1.74 -21.80
C LEU A 149 3.54 0.22 -21.89
N LYS A 150 2.94 -0.55 -20.97
CA LYS A 150 2.86 -2.03 -20.97
C LYS A 150 4.12 -2.71 -21.53
N VAL A 151 5.30 -2.29 -21.07
CA VAL A 151 6.46 -3.16 -21.18
C VAL A 151 6.21 -4.23 -20.14
N THR A 152 5.89 -5.45 -20.58
CA THR A 152 5.64 -6.58 -19.69
C THR A 152 6.79 -6.63 -18.70
N PRO A 153 6.55 -6.42 -17.38
CA PRO A 153 7.63 -6.56 -16.43
C PRO A 153 8.17 -7.97 -16.59
N ALA A 154 9.49 -8.11 -16.72
CA ALA A 154 10.11 -9.41 -16.67
C ALA A 154 9.58 -10.13 -15.41
N PRO A 155 9.09 -11.38 -15.51
CA PRO A 155 8.68 -12.11 -14.32
C PRO A 155 9.83 -12.04 -13.33
N CYS A 156 9.52 -11.67 -12.08
CA CYS A 156 10.50 -11.63 -11.01
C CYS A 156 11.30 -12.94 -11.08
N PRO A 157 12.64 -12.92 -11.20
CA PRO A 157 13.40 -14.15 -11.29
C PRO A 157 13.08 -14.94 -10.03
N SER A 158 12.41 -16.08 -10.19
CA SER A 158 12.05 -17.01 -9.12
C SER A 158 13.28 -17.69 -8.51
N HIS A 159 14.47 -17.16 -8.76
CA HIS A 159 15.73 -17.64 -8.23
C HIS A 159 15.97 -17.03 -6.84
N GLY A 160 15.31 -17.60 -5.82
CA GLY A 160 15.66 -17.34 -4.42
C GLY A 160 14.63 -17.75 -3.38
N CYS A 161 13.34 -17.86 -3.74
CA CYS A 161 12.33 -18.41 -2.82
C CYS A 161 12.18 -19.92 -3.04
N ALA A 162 13.20 -20.68 -2.66
CA ALA A 162 13.10 -22.14 -2.53
C ALA A 162 13.63 -22.55 -1.15
N SER A 163 12.73 -23.24 -0.43
CA SER A 163 12.83 -23.92 0.88
C SER A 163 13.08 -23.07 2.11
#